data_AF-A0A3S0B638-F1
#
_entry.id   AF-A0A3S0B638-F1
#
_cell.length_a   1.000
_cell.length_b   1.000
_cell.length_c   1.000
_cell.angle_alpha   90.00
_cell.angle_beta   90.00
_cell.angle_gamma   90.00
#
_symmetry.space_group_name_H-M   'P 1'
#
loop_
_entity.id
_entity.type
_entity.pdbx_description
1 polymer ?
#
loop_
_entity_poly.entity_id
_entity_poly.type
_entity_poly.pdbx_seq_one_letter_code
_entity_poly.pdbx_strand_id
1 'polypeptide(L)' 'MRAPTNRQLAAGQIRSLRALRKKLLSMAAQWDGLDQFNLSALEELADRCETVATEMLDDSPSGDS' A
#
# COMPACT_ATOMS: atom_id res chain seq x y z
N MET A 1 10.53 17.67 19.68
CA MET A 1 10.18 17.10 18.36
C MET A 1 8.75 17.53 18.05
N ARG A 2 8.48 18.16 16.91
CA ARG A 2 7.12 18.57 16.53
C ARG A 2 6.36 17.34 16.03
N ALA A 3 5.10 17.19 16.43
CA ALA A 3 4.26 16.12 15.91
C ALA A 3 4.15 16.26 14.37
N PRO A 4 4.24 15.15 13.62
CA PRO A 4 4.10 15.18 12.17
C PRO A 4 2.70 15.65 11.77
N THR A 5 2.61 16.38 10.67
CA THR A 5 1.34 16.79 10.05
C THR A 5 0.63 15.59 9.42
N ASN A 6 -0.69 15.70 9.21
CA ASN A 6 -1.48 14.68 8.51
C ASN A 6 -0.87 14.32 7.14
N ARG A 7 -0.38 15.31 6.39
CA ARG A 7 0.31 15.10 5.10
C ARG A 7 1.62 14.31 5.26
N GLN A 8 2.40 14.60 6.29
CA GLN A 8 3.64 13.86 6.55
C GLN A 8 3.37 12.41 6.96
N LEU A 9 2.32 12.18 7.75
CA LEU A 9 1.84 10.84 8.12
C LEU A 9 1.36 10.07 6.89
N ALA A 10 0.46 10.64 6.09
CA ALA A 10 -0.06 10.03 4.87
C ALA A 10 1.07 9.69 3.89
N ALA A 11 2.01 10.60 3.65
CA ALA A 11 3.16 10.34 2.79
C ALA A 11 4.04 9.18 3.29
N GLY A 12 4.22 9.07 4.62
CA GLY A 12 4.92 7.93 5.23
C GLY A 12 4.18 6.61 5.02
N GLN A 13 2.87 6.61 5.28
CA GLN A 13 2.01 5.44 5.14
C GLN A 13 1.91 4.97 3.69
N ILE A 14 1.76 5.88 2.72
CA ILE A 14 1.77 5.59 1.28
C ILE A 14 3.05 4.85 0.88
N ARG A 15 4.22 5.31 1.32
CA ARG A 15 5.50 4.64 1.03
C ARG A 15 5.54 3.23 1.63
N SER A 16 5.07 3.08 2.86
CA SER A 16 5.01 1.78 3.54
C SER A 16 4.05 0.80 2.84
N LEU A 17 2.87 1.27 2.43
CA LEU A 17 1.88 0.47 1.69
C LEU A 17 2.43 0.00 0.35
N ARG A 18 3.13 0.88 -0.39
CA ARG A 18 3.79 0.52 -1.65
C ARG A 18 4.94 -0.47 -1.47
N ALA A 19 5.70 -0.35 -0.37
CA ALA A 19 6.73 -1.33 -0.02
C ALA A 19 6.10 -2.69 0.32
N LEU A 20 4.99 -2.70 1.07
CA LEU A 20 4.26 -3.91 1.39
C LEU A 20 3.67 -4.57 0.14
N ARG A 21 3.09 -3.79 -0.77
CA ARG A 21 2.63 -4.27 -2.09
C ARG A 21 3.71 -5.04 -2.83
N LYS A 22 4.93 -4.48 -2.94
CA LYS A 22 6.06 -5.15 -3.59
C LYS A 22 6.41 -6.48 -2.91
N LYS A 23 6.40 -6.51 -1.58
CA LYS A 23 6.64 -7.73 -0.81
C LYS A 23 5.56 -8.78 -1.06
N LEU A 24 4.28 -8.37 -1.07
CA LEU A 24 3.14 -9.26 -1.32
C LEU A 24 3.21 -9.88 -2.71
N LEU A 25 3.50 -9.10 -3.75
CA LEU A 25 3.68 -9.65 -5.10
C LEU A 25 4.87 -10.61 -5.19
N SER A 26 5.97 -10.33 -4.48
CA SER A 26 7.10 -11.25 -4.40
C SER A 26 6.76 -12.54 -3.65
N MET A 27 5.83 -12.51 -2.70
CA MET A 27 5.30 -13.71 -2.03
C MET A 27 4.33 -14.45 -2.93
N ALA A 28 3.46 -13.73 -3.64
CA ALA A 28 2.49 -14.28 -4.58
C ALA A 28 3.18 -15.08 -5.69
N ALA A 29 4.27 -14.53 -6.26
CA ALA A 29 5.07 -15.20 -7.28
C ALA A 29 5.69 -16.54 -6.82
N GLN A 30 5.85 -16.77 -5.52
CA GLN A 30 6.33 -18.06 -5.00
C GLN A 30 5.23 -19.13 -5.02
N TRP A 31 3.97 -18.74 -5.09
CA TRP A 31 2.82 -19.63 -5.19
C TRP A 31 2.39 -19.92 -6.63
N ASP A 32 2.97 -19.23 -7.60
CA ASP A 32 2.67 -19.45 -9.02
C ASP A 32 2.95 -20.90 -9.43
N GLY A 33 1.93 -21.54 -10.00
CA GLY A 33 1.94 -22.97 -10.34
C GLY A 33 1.86 -23.95 -9.16
N LEU A 34 1.82 -23.49 -7.91
CA LEU A 34 1.69 -24.34 -6.71
C LEU A 34 0.30 -24.29 -6.10
N ASP A 35 -0.23 -23.07 -5.86
CA ASP A 35 -1.53 -22.86 -5.23
C ASP A 35 -2.14 -21.55 -5.73
N GLN A 36 -3.17 -21.68 -6.57
CA GLN A 36 -3.85 -20.53 -7.17
C GLN A 36 -4.58 -19.66 -6.14
N PHE A 37 -5.06 -20.23 -5.03
CA PHE A 37 -5.75 -19.48 -3.99
C PHE A 37 -4.77 -18.58 -3.24
N ASN A 38 -3.61 -19.12 -2.84
CA ASN A 38 -2.60 -18.32 -2.14
C ASN A 38 -2.00 -17.24 -3.06
N LEU A 39 -1.78 -17.56 -4.34
CA LEU A 39 -1.40 -16.59 -5.36
C LEU A 39 -2.41 -15.43 -5.42
N SER A 40 -3.69 -15.74 -5.67
CA SER A 40 -4.72 -14.70 -5.86
C SER A 40 -4.95 -13.89 -4.59
N ALA A 41 -4.98 -14.52 -3.41
CA ALA A 41 -5.18 -13.83 -2.15
C ALA A 41 -4.07 -12.80 -1.84
N LEU A 42 -2.82 -13.12 -2.21
CA LEU A 42 -1.70 -12.20 -2.03
C LEU A 42 -1.70 -11.07 -3.06
N GLU A 43 -2.13 -11.34 -4.29
CA GLU A 43 -2.32 -10.31 -5.33
C GLU A 43 -3.44 -9.34 -4.96
N GLU A 44 -4.59 -9.84 -4.51
CA GLU A 44 -5.72 -9.03 -4.05
C GLU A 44 -5.32 -8.12 -2.87
N LEU A 45 -4.55 -8.64 -1.92
CA LEU A 45 -4.05 -7.85 -0.81
C LEU A 45 -3.04 -6.78 -1.27
N ALA A 46 -2.21 -7.10 -2.25
CA ALA A 46 -1.25 -6.17 -2.84
C ALA A 46 -1.97 -5.01 -3.54
N ASP A 47 -3.05 -5.31 -4.28
CA ASP A 47 -3.88 -4.31 -4.94
C ASP A 47 -4.63 -3.44 -3.94
N ARG A 48 -5.17 -4.03 -2.86
CA ARG A 48 -5.80 -3.26 -1.78
C ARG A 48 -4.82 -2.28 -1.13
N CYS A 49 -3.54 -2.64 -0.98
CA CYS A 49 -2.52 -1.71 -0.49
C CYS A 49 -2.33 -0.50 -1.42
N GLU A 50 -2.38 -0.68 -2.75
CA GLU A 50 -2.29 0.45 -3.69
C GLU A 50 -3.56 1.29 -3.69
N THR A 51 -4.75 0.67 -3.61
CA THR A 51 -6.02 1.40 -3.51
C THR A 51 -5.98 2.35 -2.32
N VAL A 52 -5.66 1.85 -1.13
CA VAL A 52 -5.60 2.68 0.09
C VAL A 52 -4.53 3.77 -0.04
N ALA A 53 -3.36 3.46 -0.63
CA ALA A 53 -2.31 4.46 -0.83
C ALA A 53 -2.73 5.57 -1.81
N THR A 54 -3.55 5.25 -2.81
CA THR A 54 -4.09 6.23 -3.77
C THR A 54 -5.18 7.07 -3.13
N GLU A 55 -6.11 6.46 -2.40
CA GLU A 55 -7.16 7.16 -1.64
C GLU A 55 -6.55 8.16 -0.64
N MET A 56 -5.46 7.80 0.03
CA MET A 56 -4.72 8.72 0.93
C MET A 56 -4.05 9.90 0.21
N LEU A 57 -3.70 9.73 -1.07
CA LEU A 57 -3.16 10.80 -1.89
C LEU A 57 -4.27 11.78 -2.29
N ASP A 58 -5.43 11.24 -2.68
CA ASP A 58 -6.58 12.02 -3.12
C ASP A 58 -7.25 12.78 -1.95
N ASP A 59 -7.23 12.19 -0.75
CA ASP A 59 -7.75 12.80 0.49
C ASP A 59 -6.71 13.70 1.19
N SER A 60 -5.51 13.87 0.64
CA SER A 60 -4.55 14.84 1.16
C SER A 60 -5.02 16.25 0.79
N PRO A 61 -5.55 17.07 1.73
CA PRO A 61 -6.07 18.39 1.40
C PRO A 61 -4.95 19.21 0.76
N SER A 62 -5.21 19.69 -0.45
CA SER A 62 -4.35 20.61 -1.19
C SER A 62 -4.44 22.00 -0.56
N GLY A 63 -3.83 22.18 0.61
CA GLY A 63 -3.68 23.50 1.25
C GLY A 63 -3.93 23.46 2.75
N ASP A 64 -2.86 23.57 3.53
CA ASP A 64 -2.97 24.34 4.78
C ASP A 64 -3.07 25.80 4.31
N SER A 65 -4.19 26.46 4.61
CA SER A 65 -4.31 27.92 4.59
C SER A 65 -3.68 28.50 5.86
#